data_AF-A0A5Q0K345-F1
#
_entry.id   AF-A0A5Q0K345-F1
#
_cell.length_a   1.000
_cell.length_b   1.000
_cell.length_c   1.000
_cell.angle_alpha   90.00
_cell.angle_beta   90.00
_cell.angle_gamma   90.00
#
_symmetry.space_group_name_H-M   'P 1'
#
loop_
_entity.id
_entity.type
_entity.pdbx_description
1 polymer ?
#
loop_
_entity_poly.entity_id
_entity_poly.type
_entity_poly.pdbx_seq_one_letter_code
_entity_poly.pdbx_strand_id
1 'polypeptide(L)'
;MKNLIYIILGIIIGAVTTYYVVQKNLTDDIKITKPKGVITPEQAKVLANNWTKYRQAAVDSAAQRQGREKDDRSVWWSIEDIENYIAFSKKQTDSLKYSLTGMRMYLGVYGKNAGQAKKNLTTMFLVPTVKKLNSKGSMIPFVFQEDGANCDECDPLNDGHGGGGSYPQ
;
A
#
# COMPACT_ATOMS: atom_id res chain seq x y z
N MET A 1 21.65 28.83 50.12
CA MET A 1 21.40 28.43 48.71
C MET A 1 21.98 27.05 48.35
N LYS A 2 22.08 26.08 49.28
CA LYS A 2 22.60 24.73 48.98
C LYS A 2 21.52 23.81 48.36
N ASN A 3 20.26 24.01 48.73
CA ASN A 3 19.13 23.21 48.24
C ASN A 3 18.78 23.53 46.77
N LEU A 4 19.08 24.75 46.32
CA LEU A 4 18.83 25.18 44.93
C LEU A 4 19.77 24.47 43.94
N ILE A 5 21.01 24.18 44.37
CA ILE A 5 22.00 23.45 43.56
C ILE A 5 21.50 22.04 43.23
N TYR A 6 20.90 21.33 44.19
CA TYR A 6 20.38 19.98 43.95
C TYR A 6 19.19 19.95 42.99
N ILE A 7 18.35 20.99 43.01
CA ILE A 7 17.22 21.13 42.07
C ILE A 7 17.75 21.37 40.64
N ILE A 8 18.71 22.28 40.48
CA ILE A 8 19.34 22.55 39.18
C ILE A 8 20.05 21.30 38.65
N LEU A 9 20.75 20.57 39.52
CA LEU A 9 21.42 19.31 39.16
C LEU A 9 20.41 18.25 38.68
N GLY A 10 19.26 18.12 39.37
CA GLY A 10 18.20 17.19 38.99
C GLY A 10 17.58 17.51 37.63
N ILE A 11 17.37 18.79 37.31
CA ILE A 11 16.85 19.24 36.01
C ILE A 11 17.86 18.95 34.90
N ILE A 12 19.15 19.21 35.13
CA ILE A 12 20.21 18.92 34.14
C ILE A 12 20.30 17.42 33.88
N ILE A 13 20.31 16.59 34.94
CA ILE A 13 20.33 15.13 34.80
C ILE A 13 19.08 14.66 34.04
N GLY A 14 17.90 15.15 34.40
CA GLY A 14 16.64 14.83 33.69
C GLY A 14 16.72 15.17 32.21
N ALA A 15 17.13 16.38 31.86
CA ALA A 15 17.26 16.83 30.48
C ALA A 15 18.28 16.01 29.68
N VAL A 16 19.44 15.69 30.26
CA VAL A 16 20.46 14.83 29.64
C VAL A 16 19.92 13.42 29.44
N THR A 17 19.23 12.86 30.43
CA THR A 17 18.67 11.50 30.35
C THR A 17 17.58 11.44 29.27
N THR A 18 16.67 12.41 29.23
CA THR A 18 15.65 12.52 28.18
C THR A 18 16.28 12.70 26.81
N TYR A 19 17.31 13.54 26.67
CA TYR A 19 18.04 13.71 25.41
C TYR A 19 18.66 12.40 24.94
N TYR A 20 19.37 11.67 25.80
CA TYR A 20 19.95 10.36 25.45
C TYR A 20 18.91 9.30 25.13
N VAL A 21 17.78 9.26 25.83
CA VAL A 21 16.68 8.32 25.56
C VAL A 21 15.99 8.64 24.23
N VAL A 22 15.72 9.92 23.96
CA VAL A 22 15.13 10.36 22.67
C VAL A 22 16.08 10.08 21.52
N GLN A 23 17.37 10.41 21.66
CA GLN A 23 18.39 10.11 20.64
C GLN A 23 18.53 8.61 20.39
N LYS A 24 18.56 7.78 21.44
CA LYS A 24 18.63 6.32 21.31
C LYS A 24 17.44 5.74 20.54
N ASN A 25 16.22 6.26 20.79
CA ASN A 25 15.02 5.86 20.07
C ASN A 25 14.97 6.38 18.62
N LEU A 26 15.74 7.43 18.28
CA LEU A 26 15.89 7.92 16.91
C LEU A 26 16.92 7.11 16.10
N THR A 27 17.83 6.41 16.79
CA THR A 27 18.88 5.56 16.19
C THR A 27 18.54 4.07 16.22
N ASP A 28 17.28 3.69 16.45
CA ASP A 28 16.86 2.32 16.15
C ASP A 28 17.05 2.11 14.65
N ASP A 29 18.14 1.41 14.29
CA ASP A 29 18.41 0.93 12.94
C ASP A 29 17.12 0.27 12.44
N ILE A 30 16.43 0.93 11.50
CA ILE A 30 15.23 0.38 10.89
C ILE A 30 15.68 -0.91 10.22
N LYS A 31 15.39 -2.04 10.85
CA LYS A 31 15.75 -3.35 10.33
C LYS A 31 14.92 -3.59 9.07
N ILE A 32 15.47 -3.22 7.91
CA ILE A 32 14.86 -3.44 6.61
C ILE A 32 14.74 -4.96 6.42
N THR A 33 13.51 -5.46 6.57
CA THR A 33 13.22 -6.88 6.40
C THR A 33 12.67 -7.08 5.01
N LYS A 34 13.39 -7.83 4.17
CA LYS A 34 12.93 -8.21 2.83
C LYS A 34 11.57 -8.94 2.96
N PRO A 35 10.50 -8.43 2.34
CA PRO A 35 9.19 -9.09 2.42
C PRO A 35 9.22 -10.52 1.86
N LYS A 36 8.36 -11.38 2.42
CA LYS A 36 8.10 -12.70 1.84
C LYS A 36 7.48 -12.51 0.45
N GLY A 37 7.91 -13.31 -0.52
CA GLY A 37 7.39 -13.27 -1.89
C GLY A 37 8.14 -12.34 -2.85
N VAL A 38 9.19 -11.62 -2.41
CA VAL A 38 10.08 -10.92 -3.35
C VAL A 38 10.83 -11.93 -4.22
N ILE A 39 10.50 -11.95 -5.52
CA ILE A 39 11.07 -12.85 -6.54
C ILE A 39 12.29 -12.24 -7.23
N THR A 40 13.06 -13.06 -7.95
CA THR A 40 14.16 -12.59 -8.80
C THR A 40 13.65 -12.03 -10.14
N PRO A 41 14.44 -11.19 -10.84
CA PRO A 41 14.10 -10.72 -12.19
C PRO A 41 13.83 -11.86 -13.19
N GLU A 42 14.57 -12.97 -13.11
CA GLU A 42 14.39 -14.14 -13.98
C GLU A 42 13.05 -14.82 -13.74
N GLN A 43 12.65 -14.96 -12.47
CA GLN A 43 11.32 -15.48 -12.12
C GLN A 43 10.23 -14.55 -12.66
N ALA A 44 10.41 -13.22 -12.56
CA ALA A 44 9.47 -12.24 -13.11
C ALA A 44 9.35 -12.36 -14.64
N LYS A 45 10.47 -12.53 -15.37
CA LYS A 45 10.47 -12.76 -16.82
C LYS A 45 9.68 -14.01 -17.20
N VAL A 46 9.86 -15.12 -16.47
CA VAL A 46 9.10 -16.36 -16.71
C VAL A 46 7.60 -16.14 -16.53
N LEU A 47 7.19 -15.43 -15.46
CA LEU A 47 5.78 -15.11 -15.22
C LEU A 47 5.19 -14.22 -16.33
N ALA A 48 5.91 -13.18 -16.74
CA ALA A 48 5.49 -12.27 -17.81
C ALA A 48 5.39 -12.98 -19.18
N ASN A 49 6.32 -13.87 -19.48
CA ASN A 49 6.31 -14.67 -20.71
C ASN A 49 5.16 -15.68 -20.71
N ASN A 50 4.86 -16.29 -19.56
CA ASN A 50 3.68 -17.14 -19.41
C ASN A 50 2.38 -16.36 -19.62
N TRP A 51 2.24 -15.15 -19.07
CA TRP A 51 1.07 -14.31 -19.33
C TRP A 51 0.91 -14.02 -20.83
N THR A 52 2.01 -13.62 -21.48
CA THR A 52 2.06 -13.37 -22.93
C THR A 52 1.58 -14.59 -23.73
N LYS A 53 2.12 -15.77 -23.40
CA LYS A 53 1.79 -17.03 -24.08
C LYS A 53 0.34 -17.48 -23.86
N TYR A 54 -0.16 -17.39 -22.63
CA TYR A 54 -1.42 -18.04 -22.25
C TYR A 54 -2.62 -17.10 -22.15
N ARG A 55 -2.42 -15.79 -22.02
CA ARG A 55 -3.49 -14.83 -21.72
C ARG A 55 -3.63 -13.71 -22.75
N GLN A 56 -2.53 -13.24 -23.32
CA GLN A 56 -2.54 -12.03 -24.17
C GLN A 56 -3.59 -12.10 -25.28
N ALA A 57 -3.61 -13.17 -26.08
CA ALA A 57 -4.52 -13.27 -27.23
C ALA A 57 -6.01 -13.15 -26.81
N ALA A 58 -6.38 -13.74 -25.67
CA ALA A 58 -7.76 -13.67 -25.17
C ALA A 58 -8.09 -12.27 -24.62
N VAL A 59 -7.17 -11.64 -23.91
CA VAL A 59 -7.34 -10.30 -23.34
C VAL A 59 -7.40 -9.24 -24.45
N ASP A 60 -6.44 -9.27 -25.39
CA ASP A 60 -6.43 -8.38 -26.55
C ASP A 60 -7.70 -8.55 -27.41
N SER A 61 -8.17 -9.78 -27.60
CA SER A 61 -9.44 -10.03 -28.31
C SER A 61 -10.65 -9.40 -27.59
N ALA A 62 -10.67 -9.41 -26.25
CA ALA A 62 -11.73 -8.77 -25.49
C ALA A 62 -11.70 -7.25 -25.62
N ALA A 63 -10.50 -6.64 -25.62
CA ALA A 63 -10.32 -5.21 -25.81
C ALA A 63 -10.67 -4.77 -27.26
N GLN A 64 -10.36 -5.60 -28.26
CA GLN A 64 -10.73 -5.38 -29.67
C GLN A 64 -12.24 -5.30 -29.89
N ARG A 65 -13.01 -6.16 -29.20
CA ARG A 65 -14.49 -6.06 -29.21
C ARG A 65 -15.01 -4.74 -28.64
N GLN A 66 -14.18 -3.99 -27.93
CA GLN A 66 -14.49 -2.68 -27.36
C GLN A 66 -13.78 -1.52 -28.10
N GLY A 67 -13.15 -1.80 -29.25
CA GLY A 67 -12.53 -0.79 -30.11
C GLY A 67 -11.09 -0.44 -29.74
N ARG A 68 -10.35 -1.32 -29.07
CA ARG A 68 -8.92 -1.16 -28.75
C ARG A 68 -8.08 -2.19 -29.50
N GLU A 69 -6.91 -1.83 -29.99
CA GLU A 69 -6.04 -2.80 -30.68
C GLU A 69 -5.44 -3.84 -29.73
N LYS A 70 -5.02 -3.37 -28.55
CA LYS A 70 -4.42 -4.14 -27.46
C LYS A 70 -4.94 -3.62 -26.14
N ASP A 71 -4.94 -4.49 -25.14
CA ASP A 71 -5.26 -4.11 -23.77
C ASP A 71 -4.01 -3.72 -22.96
N ASP A 72 -4.23 -3.06 -21.84
CA ASP A 72 -3.19 -2.82 -20.84
C ASP A 72 -2.98 -4.08 -19.99
N ARG A 73 -1.71 -4.37 -19.69
CA ARG A 73 -1.33 -5.52 -18.83
C ARG A 73 -0.56 -5.13 -17.58
N SER A 74 -0.20 -3.87 -17.45
CA SER A 74 0.41 -3.29 -16.26
C SER A 74 -0.07 -1.87 -16.07
N VAL A 75 -0.01 -1.41 -14.83
CA VAL A 75 -0.12 0.00 -14.46
C VAL A 75 1.06 0.34 -13.56
N TRP A 76 1.44 1.61 -13.52
CA TRP A 76 2.43 2.10 -12.57
C TRP A 76 1.96 3.39 -11.89
N TRP A 77 2.41 3.58 -10.65
CA TRP A 77 2.25 4.80 -9.88
C TRP A 77 3.61 5.30 -9.45
N SER A 78 3.74 6.62 -9.25
CA SER A 78 4.94 7.16 -8.63
C SER A 78 5.08 6.64 -7.19
N ILE A 79 6.31 6.58 -6.69
CA ILE A 79 6.55 6.23 -5.28
C ILE A 79 5.86 7.26 -4.37
N GLU A 80 5.89 8.54 -4.76
CA GLU A 80 5.19 9.61 -4.06
C GLU A 80 3.68 9.34 -3.95
N ASP A 81 3.00 8.94 -5.03
CA ASP A 81 1.57 8.61 -4.99
C ASP A 81 1.29 7.41 -4.08
N ILE A 82 2.14 6.39 -4.10
CA ILE A 82 1.98 5.21 -3.24
C ILE A 82 2.16 5.57 -1.77
N GLU A 83 3.19 6.36 -1.43
CA GLU A 83 3.45 6.81 -0.06
C GLU A 83 2.32 7.71 0.45
N ASN A 84 1.90 8.68 -0.37
CA ASN A 84 0.79 9.57 -0.07
C ASN A 84 -0.51 8.79 0.11
N TYR A 85 -0.77 7.80 -0.73
CA TYR A 85 -1.98 6.99 -0.63
C TYR A 85 -1.99 6.07 0.60
N ILE A 86 -0.84 5.52 1.00
CA ILE A 86 -0.73 4.79 2.27
C ILE A 86 -1.04 5.72 3.46
N ALA A 87 -0.51 6.93 3.46
CA ALA A 87 -0.78 7.93 4.51
C ALA A 87 -2.26 8.36 4.52
N PHE A 88 -2.83 8.62 3.35
CA PHE A 88 -4.25 8.94 3.16
C PHE A 88 -5.15 7.81 3.68
N SER A 89 -4.87 6.57 3.26
CA SER A 89 -5.64 5.38 3.65
C SER A 89 -5.61 5.18 5.15
N LYS A 90 -4.44 5.34 5.80
CA LYS A 90 -4.31 5.24 7.25
C LYS A 90 -5.21 6.27 7.96
N LYS A 91 -5.18 7.52 7.51
CA LYS A 91 -6.03 8.58 8.06
C LYS A 91 -7.52 8.27 7.88
N GLN A 92 -7.92 7.77 6.71
CA GLN A 92 -9.30 7.40 6.42
C GLN A 92 -9.76 6.24 7.31
N THR A 93 -8.98 5.15 7.40
CA THR A 93 -9.32 3.99 8.24
C THR A 93 -9.39 4.34 9.73
N ASP A 94 -8.47 5.19 10.23
CA ASP A 94 -8.46 5.60 11.63
C ASP A 94 -9.73 6.39 11.99
N SER A 95 -10.24 7.21 11.05
CA SER A 95 -11.49 7.95 11.22
C SER A 95 -12.71 7.02 11.33
N LEU A 96 -12.65 5.87 10.64
CA LEU A 96 -13.66 4.82 10.62
C LEU A 96 -13.50 3.77 11.74
N LYS A 97 -12.54 3.96 12.66
CA LYS A 97 -12.21 3.01 13.75
C LYS A 97 -11.75 1.63 13.23
N TYR A 98 -11.12 1.64 12.06
CA TYR A 98 -10.42 0.50 11.49
C TYR A 98 -8.92 0.66 11.66
N SER A 99 -8.20 -0.46 11.74
CA SER A 99 -6.75 -0.49 11.59
C SER A 99 -6.42 -0.93 10.16
N LEU A 100 -5.62 -0.13 9.44
CA LEU A 100 -5.06 -0.52 8.15
C LEU A 100 -4.13 -1.73 8.32
N THR A 101 -4.37 -2.78 7.53
CA THR A 101 -3.59 -4.04 7.56
C THR A 101 -2.80 -4.29 6.28
N GLY A 102 -3.17 -3.63 5.18
CA GLY A 102 -2.52 -3.80 3.89
C GLY A 102 -3.28 -3.14 2.76
N MET A 103 -2.97 -3.56 1.53
CA MET A 103 -3.61 -3.10 0.31
C MET A 103 -4.00 -4.31 -0.54
N ARG A 104 -5.16 -4.25 -1.19
CA ARG A 104 -5.62 -5.23 -2.18
C ARG A 104 -5.64 -4.58 -3.55
N MET A 105 -5.11 -5.27 -4.55
CA MET A 105 -5.16 -4.83 -5.94
C MET A 105 -6.33 -5.51 -6.67
N TYR A 106 -7.12 -4.74 -7.39
CA TYR A 106 -8.20 -5.21 -8.25
C TYR A 106 -7.91 -4.91 -9.70
N LEU A 107 -8.38 -5.78 -10.60
CA LEU A 107 -8.49 -5.49 -12.03
C LEU A 107 -9.82 -4.76 -12.29
N GLY A 108 -9.77 -3.72 -13.12
CA GLY A 108 -10.94 -2.98 -13.57
C GLY A 108 -10.83 -2.62 -15.06
N VAL A 109 -11.89 -2.02 -15.61
CA VAL A 109 -11.90 -1.50 -16.99
C VAL A 109 -12.58 -0.13 -16.96
N TYR A 110 -11.95 0.89 -17.55
CA TYR A 110 -12.42 2.28 -17.51
C TYR A 110 -13.77 2.54 -18.21
N GLY A 111 -14.21 1.62 -19.07
CA GLY A 111 -15.47 1.72 -19.82
C GLY A 111 -15.47 2.84 -20.86
N LYS A 112 -16.66 3.14 -21.40
CA LYS A 112 -16.81 3.97 -22.61
C LYS A 112 -16.59 5.47 -22.40
N ASN A 113 -16.65 5.94 -21.15
CA ASN A 113 -16.68 7.36 -20.80
C ASN A 113 -15.35 7.89 -20.27
N ALA A 114 -14.38 7.03 -19.97
CA ALA A 114 -13.01 7.49 -19.76
C ALA A 114 -12.49 7.98 -21.10
N GLY A 115 -11.89 9.18 -21.14
CA GLY A 115 -11.45 9.82 -22.37
C GLY A 115 -10.60 8.91 -23.28
N GLN A 116 -10.39 9.33 -24.53
CA GLN A 116 -9.86 8.48 -25.60
C GLN A 116 -8.59 7.68 -25.22
N ALA A 117 -7.70 8.27 -24.41
CA ALA A 117 -6.51 7.59 -23.92
C ALA A 117 -6.82 6.29 -23.16
N LYS A 118 -7.83 6.30 -22.28
CA LYS A 118 -8.12 5.24 -21.30
C LYS A 118 -9.38 4.42 -21.60
N LYS A 119 -10.26 4.93 -22.46
CA LYS A 119 -11.53 4.29 -22.83
C LYS A 119 -11.37 2.79 -23.07
N ASN A 120 -12.18 1.98 -22.39
CA ASN A 120 -12.25 0.52 -22.53
C ASN A 120 -10.94 -0.25 -22.32
N LEU A 121 -9.90 0.37 -21.76
CA LEU A 121 -8.69 -0.33 -21.34
C LEU A 121 -8.84 -0.89 -19.92
N THR A 122 -8.19 -2.03 -19.70
CA THR A 122 -7.93 -2.57 -18.38
C THR A 122 -7.13 -1.58 -17.54
N THR A 123 -7.40 -1.59 -16.25
CA THR A 123 -6.64 -0.86 -15.24
C THR A 123 -6.55 -1.69 -13.97
N MET A 124 -5.77 -1.22 -13.01
CA MET A 124 -5.74 -1.79 -11.68
C MET A 124 -5.89 -0.68 -10.65
N PHE A 125 -6.53 -0.98 -9.54
CA PHE A 125 -6.69 -0.03 -8.44
C PHE A 125 -6.44 -0.69 -7.09
N LEU A 126 -5.96 0.10 -6.14
CA LEU A 126 -5.59 -0.33 -4.79
C LEU A 126 -6.69 0.03 -3.81
N VAL A 127 -7.12 -0.94 -3.00
CA VAL A 127 -8.12 -0.78 -1.94
C VAL A 127 -7.47 -1.05 -0.59
N PRO A 128 -7.66 -0.20 0.43
CA PRO A 128 -7.13 -0.46 1.76
C PRO A 128 -7.78 -1.73 2.34
N THR A 129 -6.97 -2.57 2.98
CA THR A 129 -7.50 -3.68 3.79
C THR A 129 -7.41 -3.35 5.26
N VAL A 130 -8.40 -3.80 6.04
CA VAL A 130 -8.59 -3.41 7.42
C VAL A 130 -8.95 -4.56 8.34
N LYS A 131 -8.76 -4.31 9.64
CA LYS A 131 -9.43 -5.02 10.74
C LYS A 131 -10.16 -4.01 11.64
N LYS A 132 -11.21 -4.44 12.34
CA LYS A 132 -11.88 -3.58 13.33
C LYS A 132 -10.99 -3.38 14.54
N LEU A 133 -10.98 -2.16 15.07
CA LEU A 133 -10.40 -1.88 16.37
C LEU A 133 -11.38 -2.37 17.45
N ASN A 134 -11.04 -3.44 18.15
CA ASN A 134 -11.79 -3.83 19.35
C ASN A 134 -11.58 -2.76 20.44
N SER A 135 -12.66 -2.37 21.13
CA SER A 135 -12.54 -1.42 22.24
C SER A 135 -11.68 -2.03 23.36
N LYS A 136 -10.83 -1.20 23.99
CA LYS A 136 -9.91 -1.62 25.08
C LYS A 136 -10.60 -2.18 26.34
N GLY A 137 -11.93 -2.31 26.34
CA GLY A 137 -12.74 -2.89 27.43
C GLY A 137 -13.51 -4.16 27.06
N SER A 138 -13.35 -4.70 25.85
CA SER A 138 -14.04 -5.93 25.45
C SER A 138 -13.30 -7.16 26.01
N MET A 139 -13.87 -7.80 27.03
CA MET A 139 -13.41 -9.10 27.56
C MET A 139 -13.85 -10.29 26.69
N ILE A 140 -14.12 -10.07 25.40
CA ILE A 140 -14.38 -11.17 24.47
C ILE A 140 -13.01 -11.76 24.09
N PRO A 141 -12.75 -13.05 24.36
CA PRO A 141 -11.46 -13.67 24.09
C PRO A 141 -11.21 -13.64 22.59
N PHE A 142 -10.20 -12.87 22.17
CA PHE A 142 -9.34 -13.13 21.01
C PHE A 142 -10.09 -13.72 19.80
N VAL A 143 -11.22 -13.13 19.41
CA VAL A 143 -11.90 -13.55 18.18
C VAL A 143 -10.95 -13.21 17.06
N PHE A 144 -10.47 -14.27 16.39
CA PHE A 144 -9.68 -14.26 15.17
C PHE A 144 -10.31 -13.31 14.15
N GLN A 145 -9.93 -12.03 14.22
CA GLN A 145 -10.33 -11.07 13.23
C GLN A 145 -9.30 -11.18 12.13
N GLU A 146 -9.69 -11.86 11.06
CA GLU A 146 -8.81 -12.06 9.90
C GLU A 146 -8.43 -10.69 9.33
N ASP A 147 -7.12 -10.45 9.24
CA ASP A 147 -6.58 -9.33 8.49
C ASP A 147 -6.93 -9.50 6.99
N GLY A 148 -7.05 -8.40 6.26
CA GLY A 148 -7.21 -8.45 4.80
C GLY A 148 -8.63 -8.26 4.27
N ALA A 149 -9.63 -8.00 5.12
CA ALA A 149 -10.94 -7.53 4.68
C ALA A 149 -10.82 -6.17 3.98
N ASN A 150 -11.62 -5.89 2.94
CA ASN A 150 -11.61 -4.58 2.31
C ASN A 150 -12.20 -3.52 3.25
N CYS A 151 -11.73 -2.29 3.13
CA CYS A 151 -12.45 -1.12 3.64
C CYS A 151 -13.43 -0.65 2.56
N ASP A 152 -14.69 -1.07 2.65
CA ASP A 152 -15.71 -0.73 1.65
C ASP A 152 -16.09 0.76 1.69
N GLU A 153 -15.82 1.45 2.80
CA GLU A 153 -16.03 2.89 2.96
C GLU A 153 -14.77 3.73 2.67
N CYS A 154 -13.66 3.11 2.25
CA CYS A 154 -12.43 3.83 1.90
C CYS A 154 -12.32 4.08 0.40
N ASP A 155 -11.68 5.19 0.02
CA ASP A 155 -11.51 5.57 -1.37
C ASP A 155 -10.35 4.79 -2.02
N PRO A 156 -10.56 4.08 -3.14
CA PRO A 156 -9.49 3.39 -3.84
C PRO A 156 -8.56 4.31 -4.63
N LEU A 157 -7.27 3.97 -4.74
CA LEU A 157 -6.33 4.61 -5.66
C LEU A 157 -6.36 3.92 -7.01
N ASN A 158 -6.73 4.65 -8.05
CA ASN A 158 -6.63 4.22 -9.44
C ASN A 158 -5.71 5.20 -10.21
N ASP A 159 -5.92 5.33 -11.51
CA ASP A 159 -5.23 6.25 -12.41
C ASP A 159 -3.73 6.01 -12.57
N GLY A 160 -3.29 4.79 -12.23
CA GLY A 160 -1.96 4.32 -12.60
C GLY A 160 -1.81 4.42 -14.12
N HIS A 161 -0.64 4.89 -14.55
CA HIS A 161 -0.32 4.98 -15.97
C HIS A 161 -0.22 3.56 -16.53
N GLY A 162 -1.21 3.17 -17.33
CA GLY A 162 -1.29 1.87 -17.98
C GLY A 162 -0.24 1.67 -19.07
N GLY A 163 0.08 0.42 -19.36
CA GLY A 163 0.94 0.06 -20.48
C GLY A 163 0.66 -1.34 -21.03
N GLY A 164 0.63 -1.44 -22.36
CA GLY A 164 0.64 -2.72 -23.10
C GLY A 164 2.04 -3.32 -23.31
N GLY A 165 3.10 -2.61 -22.89
CA GLY A 165 4.50 -2.96 -23.15
C GLY A 165 4.99 -4.23 -22.44
N SER A 166 6.00 -4.87 -23.05
CA SER A 166 6.92 -5.88 -22.47
C SER A 166 7.17 -5.72 -20.98
N TYR A 167 7.10 -6.76 -20.14
CA TYR A 167 8.09 -6.78 -19.07
C TYR A 167 9.49 -6.85 -19.72
N PRO A 168 10.48 -6.07 -19.26
CA PRO A 168 11.82 -6.07 -19.84
C PRO A 168 12.43 -7.48 -19.91
N GLN A 169 12.94 -7.84 -21.10
CA GLN A 169 13.52 -9.16 -21.38
C GLN A 169 15.01 -9.21 -21.09
#